data_AF-A0A644YK71-F1
#
_entry.id   AF-A0A644YK71-F1
#
_cell.length_a   1.000
_cell.length_b   1.000
_cell.length_c   1.000
_cell.angle_alpha   90.00
_cell.angle_beta   90.00
_cell.angle_gamma   90.00
#
_symmetry.space_group_name_H-M   'P 1'
#
loop_
_entity.id
_entity.type
_entity.pdbx_description
1 polymer ?
#
loop_
_entity_poly.entity_id
_entity_poly.type
_entity_poly.pdbx_seq_one_letter_code
_entity_poly.pdbx_strand_id
1 'polypeptide(L)'
;MNYDEGTAIVDNLKNRRIVIVNVTGVEQKVGHKILDFLIGAIYALEGGLQQVEKGVFILTPSNVEVTSELKNELTNKGIFSWSK
;
A
#
# COMPACT_ATOMS: atom_id res chain seq x y z
N MET A 1 -12.49 -4.54 -7.21
CA MET A 1 -11.51 -3.51 -7.59
C MET A 1 -11.42 -3.51 -9.10
N ASN A 2 -11.75 -2.41 -9.78
CA ASN A 2 -11.62 -2.31 -11.24
C ASN A 2 -10.18 -1.92 -11.60
N TYR A 3 -9.71 -2.16 -12.83
CA TYR A 3 -8.36 -1.78 -13.26
C TYR A 3 -8.03 -0.30 -12.95
N ASP A 4 -9.06 0.55 -13.02
CA ASP A 4 -8.97 2.00 -12.80
C ASP A 4 -8.47 2.37 -11.38
N GLU A 5 -8.82 1.58 -10.36
CA GLU A 5 -8.39 1.81 -8.98
C GLU A 5 -6.90 1.48 -8.81
N GLY A 6 -6.42 0.43 -9.48
CA GLY A 6 -5.00 0.09 -9.53
C GLY A 6 -4.18 1.22 -10.14
N THR A 7 -4.61 1.75 -11.29
CA THR A 7 -3.93 2.89 -11.92
C THR A 7 -3.93 4.15 -11.05
N ALA A 8 -5.04 4.42 -10.34
CA ALA A 8 -5.09 5.56 -9.42
C ALA A 8 -4.07 5.42 -8.28
N ILE A 9 -3.86 4.21 -7.73
CA ILE A 9 -2.83 3.95 -6.72
C ILE A 9 -1.43 4.26 -7.29
N VAL A 10 -1.13 3.79 -8.50
CA VAL A 10 0.16 4.03 -9.16
C VAL A 10 0.39 5.53 -9.41
N ASP A 11 -0.63 6.27 -9.83
CA ASP A 11 -0.51 7.72 -10.01
C ASP A 11 -0.27 8.45 -8.69
N ASN A 12 -0.87 8.02 -7.59
CA ASN A 12 -0.56 8.57 -6.26
C ASN A 12 0.92 8.35 -5.89
N LEU A 13 1.45 7.16 -6.14
CA LEU A 13 2.86 6.84 -5.86
C LEU A 13 3.81 7.69 -6.72
N LYS A 14 3.50 7.87 -8.01
CA LYS A 14 4.28 8.78 -8.91
C LYS A 14 4.26 10.23 -8.41
N ASN A 15 3.19 10.65 -7.74
CA ASN A 15 3.08 11.95 -7.09
C ASN A 15 3.69 11.99 -5.67
N ARG A 16 4.54 11.02 -5.33
CA ARG A 16 5.23 10.91 -4.03
C ARG A 16 4.31 10.82 -2.83
N ARG A 17 3.09 10.27 -3.03
CA ARG A 17 2.14 10.04 -1.94
C ARG A 17 2.20 8.58 -1.49
N ILE A 18 2.19 8.38 -0.17
CA ILE A 18 2.02 7.06 0.45
C ILE A 18 0.55 6.64 0.24
N VAL A 19 0.32 5.37 -0.09
CA VAL A 19 -1.02 4.82 -0.32
C VAL A 19 -1.25 3.62 0.57
N ILE A 20 -2.48 3.52 1.09
CA ILE A 20 -2.92 2.41 1.93
C ILE A 20 -3.95 1.62 1.14
N VAL A 21 -3.71 0.32 0.98
CA VAL A 21 -4.59 -0.57 0.21
C VAL A 21 -5.17 -1.60 1.17
N ASN A 22 -6.49 -1.57 1.31
CA ASN A 22 -7.25 -2.55 2.08
C ASN A 22 -8.01 -3.48 1.11
N VAL A 23 -7.62 -4.75 1.08
CA VAL A 23 -8.28 -5.83 0.33
C VAL A 23 -9.03 -6.79 1.24
N THR A 24 -9.26 -6.41 2.51
CA THR A 24 -10.06 -7.20 3.44
C THR A 24 -11.48 -7.33 2.89
N GLY A 25 -11.99 -8.56 2.81
CA GLY A 25 -13.30 -8.84 2.22
C GLY A 25 -13.33 -8.88 0.68
N VAL A 26 -12.22 -8.59 0.00
CA VAL A 26 -12.07 -8.88 -1.43
C VAL A 26 -11.88 -10.39 -1.61
N GLU A 27 -12.53 -10.97 -2.62
CA GLU A 27 -12.32 -12.36 -2.99
C GLU A 27 -10.81 -12.64 -3.17
N GLN A 28 -10.30 -13.70 -2.54
CA GLN A 28 -8.86 -13.97 -2.52
C GLN A 28 -8.21 -13.94 -3.90
N LYS A 29 -8.85 -14.52 -4.92
CA LYS A 29 -8.32 -14.53 -6.28
C LYS A 29 -8.19 -13.14 -6.89
N VAL A 30 -9.15 -12.26 -6.59
CA VAL A 30 -9.14 -10.87 -7.03
C VAL A 30 -8.09 -10.07 -6.24
N GLY A 31 -8.02 -10.29 -4.92
CA GLY A 31 -7.00 -9.68 -4.05
C GLY A 31 -5.57 -9.97 -4.51
N HIS A 32 -5.26 -11.22 -4.86
CA HIS A 32 -3.96 -11.59 -5.41
C HIS A 32 -3.65 -10.88 -6.74
N LYS A 33 -4.60 -10.82 -7.68
CA LYS A 33 -4.41 -10.12 -8.96
C LYS A 33 -4.10 -8.63 -8.78
N ILE A 34 -4.78 -7.98 -7.83
CA ILE A 34 -4.53 -6.59 -7.48
C ILE A 34 -3.11 -6.44 -6.94
N LEU A 35 -2.71 -7.31 -6.01
CA LEU A 35 -1.37 -7.28 -5.44
C LEU A 35 -0.29 -7.54 -6.50
N ASP A 36 -0.48 -8.51 -7.38
CA ASP A 36 0.47 -8.80 -8.48
C ASP A 36 0.68 -7.56 -9.37
N PHE A 37 -0.41 -6.87 -9.72
CA PHE A 37 -0.35 -5.63 -10.48
C PHE A 37 0.42 -4.53 -9.72
N LEU A 38 0.11 -4.34 -8.43
CA LEU A 38 0.74 -3.31 -7.61
C LEU A 38 2.23 -3.60 -7.35
N ILE A 39 2.61 -4.86 -7.15
CA ILE A 39 4.01 -5.27 -6.96
C ILE A 39 4.81 -4.95 -8.22
N GLY A 40 4.27 -5.24 -9.41
CA GLY A 40 4.91 -4.87 -10.67
C GLY A 40 5.14 -3.35 -10.80
N ALA A 41 4.15 -2.55 -10.41
CA ALA A 41 4.26 -1.09 -10.42
C ALA A 41 5.26 -0.57 -9.38
N ILE A 42 5.23 -1.11 -8.16
CA ILE A 42 6.15 -0.76 -7.08
C ILE A 42 7.60 -1.07 -7.47
N TYR A 43 7.84 -2.24 -8.07
CA TYR A 43 9.16 -2.61 -8.58
C TYR A 43 9.65 -1.61 -9.63
N ALA A 44 8.80 -1.24 -10.60
CA ALA A 44 9.15 -0.29 -11.64
C ALA A 44 9.37 1.15 -11.12
N LEU A 45 8.74 1.52 -10.00
CA LEU A 45 8.87 2.83 -9.38
C LEU A 45 9.95 2.88 -8.28
N GLU A 46 10.67 1.79 -8.05
CA GLU A 46 11.62 1.63 -6.93
C GLU A 46 10.97 1.96 -5.57
N GLY A 47 9.69 1.66 -5.44
CA GLY A 47 8.91 1.93 -4.24
C GLY A 47 9.00 0.81 -3.19
N GLY A 48 8.31 1.01 -2.08
CA GLY A 48 8.14 0.00 -1.03
C GLY A 48 6.72 -0.55 -1.01
N LEU A 49 6.58 -1.83 -0.65
CA LEU A 49 5.31 -2.44 -0.28
C LEU A 49 5.49 -3.21 1.02
N GLN A 50 4.63 -2.94 1.99
CA GLN A 50 4.65 -3.65 3.26
C GLN A 50 3.23 -4.04 3.67
N GLN A 51 3.05 -5.31 4.02
CA GLN A 51 1.86 -5.75 4.72
C GLN A 51 1.93 -5.28 6.18
N VAL A 52 0.87 -4.63 6.66
CA VAL A 52 0.76 -4.19 8.06
C VAL A 52 -0.28 -4.98 8.84
N GLU A 53 -1.32 -5.45 8.16
CA GLU A 53 -2.31 -6.38 8.71
C GLU A 53 -2.76 -7.37 7.62
N LYS A 54 -3.51 -8.41 8.01
CA LYS A 54 -4.06 -9.35 7.04
C LYS A 54 -4.97 -8.62 6.05
N GLY A 55 -4.55 -8.52 4.80
CA GLY A 55 -5.29 -7.81 3.75
C GLY A 55 -5.12 -6.29 3.76
N VAL A 56 -4.19 -5.73 4.55
CA VAL A 56 -3.89 -4.28 4.56
C VAL A 56 -2.42 -4.04 4.25
N PHE A 57 -2.17 -3.19 3.26
CA PHE A 57 -0.84 -2.94 2.70
C PHE A 57 -0.55 -1.43 2.67
N ILE A 58 0.68 -1.06 3.00
CA ILE A 58 1.23 0.27 2.80
C ILE A 58 2.15 0.22 1.59
N LEU A 59 1.92 1.15 0.65
CA LEU A 59 2.73 1.35 -0.53
C LEU A 59 3.42 2.70 -0.43
N THR A 60 4.72 2.75 -0.63
CA THR A 60 5.54 3.96 -0.56
C THR A 60 6.25 4.24 -1.88
N PRO A 61 6.42 5.53 -2.25
CA PRO A 61 7.29 5.92 -3.36
C PRO A 61 8.77 5.75 -3.00
N SER A 62 9.65 5.78 -4.00
CA SER A 62 11.11 5.58 -3.82
C SER A 62 11.80 6.57 -2.87
N ASN A 63 11.18 7.72 -2.62
CA ASN A 63 11.71 8.73 -1.70
C ASN A 63 11.29 8.52 -0.24
N VAL A 64 10.61 7.41 0.09
CA VAL A 64 10.10 7.12 1.43
C VAL A 64 10.49 5.70 1.84
N GLU A 65 11.32 5.61 2.86
CA GLU A 65 11.66 4.36 3.53
C GLU A 65 10.63 4.04 4.63
N VAL A 66 10.17 2.79 4.68
CA VAL A 66 9.21 2.34 5.70
C VAL A 66 9.95 1.92 6.96
N THR A 67 10.19 2.87 7.85
CA THR A 67 10.85 2.61 9.14
C THR A 67 9.84 2.35 10.27
N SER A 68 10.34 1.89 11.42
CA SER A 68 9.54 1.74 12.64
C SER A 68 8.99 3.09 13.13
N GLU A 69 9.70 4.18 12.87
CA GLU A 69 9.30 5.54 13.19
C GLU A 69 8.14 6.00 12.30
N LEU A 70 8.24 5.82 10.98
CA LEU A 70 7.14 6.12 10.06
C LEU A 70 5.89 5.35 10.45
N LYS A 71 6.08 4.10 10.89
CA LYS A 71 5.01 3.30 11.42
C LYS A 71 4.39 4.00 12.64
N ASN A 72 5.17 4.25 13.69
CA ASN A 72 4.67 4.88 14.90
C ASN A 72 3.97 6.23 14.62
N GLU A 73 4.47 7.03 13.68
CA GLU A 73 3.84 8.28 13.25
C GLU A 73 2.45 8.08 12.62
N LEU A 74 2.30 7.10 11.72
CA LEU A 74 1.03 6.79 11.09
C LEU A 74 -0.01 6.29 12.11
N THR A 75 0.42 5.55 13.13
CA THR A 75 -0.45 5.18 14.27
C THR A 75 -0.81 6.39 15.11
N ASN A 76 0.15 7.23 15.48
CA ASN A 76 -0.08 8.43 16.28
C ASN A 76 -1.01 9.44 15.59
N LYS A 77 -0.98 9.51 14.25
CA LYS A 77 -1.90 10.34 13.45
C LYS A 77 -3.31 9.75 13.34
N GLY A 78 -3.59 8.60 13.97
CA GLY A 78 -4.89 7.92 13.91
C GLY A 78 -5.21 7.35 12.53
N ILE A 79 -4.22 7.26 11.63
CA ILE A 79 -4.39 6.69 10.28
C ILE A 79 -4.52 5.17 10.38
N PHE A 80 -3.94 4.57 11.43
CA PHE A 80 -4.10 3.17 11.77
C PHE A 80 -4.21 2.97 13.28
N SER A 81 -4.86 1.87 13.67
CA SER A 81 -4.87 1.36 15.04
C SER A 81 -4.33 -0.06 14.99
N TRP A 82 -3.00 -0.21 14.83
CA TRP A 82 -2.37 -1.52 14.92
C TRP A 82 -2.54 -2.04 16.33
N SER A 83 -3.50 -2.94 16.49
CA SER A 83 -3.73 -3.61 17.76
C SER A 83 -2.49 -4.42 18.15
N LYS A 84 -2.07 -4.18 19.38
CA LYS A 84 -0.98 -4.80 20.13
C LYS A 84 -1.06 -6.33 20.16
#